data_AF-A0A183VG52-F1
#
_entry.id   AF-A0A183VG52-F1
#
_cell.length_a   1.000
_cell.length_b   1.000
_cell.length_c   1.000
_cell.angle_alpha   90.00
_cell.angle_beta   90.00
_cell.angle_gamma   90.00
#
_symmetry.space_group_name_H-M   'P 1'
#
loop_
_entity.id
_entity.type
_entity.pdbx_description
1 polymer ?
#
loop_
_entity_poly.entity_id
_entity_poly.type
_entity_poly.pdbx_seq_one_letter_code
_entity_poly.pdbx_strand_id
1 'polypeptide(L)'
;MFLAHTTLRAATDKDDILQAAISYTSSSWPDIKHLRKLLKWSELEVYHRNRNVLTVEQGCLMFADRVTIPQTFCLKVLQACIAVIQELRA
;
A
#
# COMPACT_ATOMS: atom_id res chain seq x y z
N MET A 1 -16.34 -9.81 -5.77
CA MET A 1 -16.65 -8.38 -5.53
C MET A 1 -15.50 -7.54 -6.10
N PHE A 2 -15.68 -6.94 -7.29
CA PHE A 2 -14.66 -6.10 -7.91
C PHE A 2 -14.59 -4.77 -7.16
N LEU A 3 -13.46 -4.50 -6.50
CA LEU A 3 -13.11 -3.13 -6.11
C LEU A 3 -12.87 -2.37 -7.42
N ALA A 4 -13.85 -1.57 -7.86
CA ALA A 4 -13.63 -0.69 -9.00
C ALA A 4 -12.38 0.17 -8.74
N HIS A 5 -11.55 0.39 -9.76
CA HIS A 5 -10.31 1.16 -9.67
C HIS A 5 -10.48 2.51 -8.92
N THR A 6 -11.62 3.17 -9.11
CA THR A 6 -12.03 4.39 -8.41
C THR A 6 -12.07 4.24 -6.89
N THR A 7 -12.49 3.08 -6.38
CA THR A 7 -12.63 2.80 -4.96
C THR A 7 -11.28 2.56 -4.30
N LEU A 8 -10.35 1.90 -5.00
CA LEU A 8 -9.00 1.65 -4.49
C LEU A 8 -8.20 2.95 -4.39
N ARG A 9 -8.13 3.72 -5.48
CA ARG A 9 -7.48 5.02 -5.49
C ARG A 9 -8.06 5.95 -4.42
N ALA A 10 -9.37 6.05 -4.31
CA ALA A 10 -10.01 6.89 -3.30
C ALA A 10 -9.71 6.46 -1.86
N ALA A 11 -9.42 5.18 -1.62
CA ALA A 11 -8.97 4.70 -0.31
C ALA A 11 -7.48 4.97 -0.10
N THR A 12 -6.64 4.81 -1.13
CA THR A 12 -5.23 5.20 -1.13
C THR A 12 -5.07 6.69 -0.83
N ASP A 13 -5.93 7.54 -1.39
CA ASP A 13 -5.94 8.99 -1.15
C ASP A 13 -6.24 9.37 0.31
N LYS A 14 -6.91 8.49 1.05
CA LYS A 14 -7.26 8.67 2.47
C LYS A 14 -6.29 7.96 3.42
N ASP A 15 -5.35 7.19 2.90
CA ASP A 15 -4.38 6.45 3.68
C ASP A 15 -3.09 7.28 3.80
N ASP A 16 -2.91 7.93 4.95
CA ASP A 16 -1.77 8.84 5.18
C ASP A 16 -0.41 8.17 4.89
N ILE A 17 -0.29 6.87 5.18
CA ILE A 17 0.97 6.14 5.02
C ILE A 17 1.25 5.90 3.55
N LEU A 18 0.22 5.48 2.80
CA LEU A 18 0.37 5.30 1.36
C LEU A 18 0.61 6.64 0.65
N GLN A 19 -0.06 7.72 1.07
CA GLN A 19 0.18 9.05 0.50
C GLN A 19 1.61 9.54 0.77
N ALA A 20 2.13 9.33 1.98
CA ALA A 20 3.52 9.65 2.29
C ALA A 20 4.49 8.82 1.44
N ALA A 21 4.27 7.50 1.34
CA ALA A 21 5.11 6.63 0.52
C ALA A 21 5.07 7.00 -0.98
N ILE A 22 3.90 7.32 -1.54
CA ILE A 22 3.73 7.82 -2.92
C ILE A 22 4.53 9.11 -3.13
N SER A 23 4.44 10.04 -2.17
CA SER A 23 5.16 11.31 -2.24
C SER A 23 6.67 11.10 -2.25
N TYR A 24 7.19 10.20 -1.40
CA TYR A 24 8.62 9.88 -1.36
C TYR A 24 9.11 9.11 -2.59
N THR A 25 8.29 8.23 -3.15
CA THR A 25 8.60 7.55 -4.42
C THR A 25 8.70 8.54 -5.59
N SER A 26 7.89 9.59 -5.59
CA SER A 26 7.86 10.61 -6.67
C SER A 26 8.94 11.70 -6.51
N SER A 27 9.54 11.82 -5.33
CA SER A 27 10.54 12.84 -5.03
C SER A 27 11.84 12.18 -4.58
N SER A 28 12.01 12.01 -3.28
CA SER A 28 13.13 11.31 -2.68
C SER A 28 12.74 10.77 -1.32
N TRP A 29 13.23 9.57 -0.98
CA TRP A 29 13.07 9.01 0.34
C TRP A 29 13.97 9.71 1.35
N PRO A 30 13.46 10.09 2.54
CA PRO A 30 14.30 10.61 3.60
C PRO A 30 15.24 9.52 4.13
N ASP A 31 16.40 9.90 4.65
CA ASP A 31 17.30 8.95 5.30
C ASP A 31 16.60 8.26 6.49
N ILE A 32 17.01 7.03 6.80
CA ILE A 32 16.40 6.25 7.89
C ILE A 32 16.39 6.97 9.25
N LYS A 33 17.41 7.79 9.55
CA LYS A 33 17.48 8.58 10.79
C LYS A 33 16.43 9.68 10.84
N HIS A 34 16.11 10.28 9.68
CA HIS A 34 15.08 11.29 9.54
C HIS A 34 13.68 10.66 9.53
N LEU A 35 13.53 9.52 8.84
CA LEU A 35 12.29 8.75 8.80
C LEU A 35 11.81 8.35 10.20
N ARG A 36 12.71 7.86 11.06
CA ARG A 36 12.41 7.43 12.44
C ARG A 36 11.93 8.54 13.38
N LYS A 37 12.01 9.81 12.95
CA LYS A 37 11.46 10.95 13.69
C LYS A 37 10.01 11.26 13.33
N LEU A 38 9.48 10.66 12.25
CA LEU A 38 8.11 10.86 11.80
C LEU A 38 7.13 10.04 12.67
N LEU A 39 5.91 10.54 12.76
CA LEU A 39 4.78 9.75 13.27
C LEU A 39 4.53 8.57 12.31
N LYS A 40 4.23 7.38 12.85
CA LYS A 40 4.02 6.14 12.06
C LYS A 40 5.26 5.71 11.23
N TRP A 41 6.46 6.00 11.74
CA TRP A 41 7.71 5.64 11.05
C TRP A 41 7.87 4.13 10.84
N SER A 42 7.30 3.29 11.73
CA SER A 42 7.36 1.84 11.64
C SER A 42 6.70 1.32 10.36
N GLU A 43 5.54 1.88 10.02
CA GLU A 43 4.78 1.55 8.83
C GLU A 43 5.51 2.05 7.57
N LEU A 44 6.08 3.26 7.64
CA LEU A 44 6.88 3.83 6.54
C LEU A 44 8.22 3.13 6.32
N GLU A 45 8.81 2.52 7.36
CA GLU A 45 10.09 1.82 7.27
C GLU A 45 9.99 0.62 6.32
N VAL A 46 8.85 -0.06 6.27
CA VAL A 46 8.60 -1.18 5.34
C VAL A 46 8.73 -0.71 3.89
N TYR A 47 8.14 0.43 3.55
CA TYR A 47 8.24 1.01 2.21
C TYR A 47 9.64 1.54 1.93
N HIS A 48 10.27 2.23 2.90
CA HIS A 48 11.63 2.75 2.75
C HIS A 48 12.65 1.64 2.46
N ARG A 49 12.56 0.49 3.14
CA ARG A 49 13.45 -0.66 2.91
C ARG A 49 13.34 -1.18 1.47
N ASN A 50 12.16 -1.09 0.87
CA ASN A 50 11.87 -1.59 -0.47
C ASN A 50 11.77 -0.48 -1.53
N ARG A 51 12.18 0.74 -1.22
CA ARG A 51 12.01 1.93 -2.06
C ARG A 51 12.47 1.79 -3.52
N ASN A 52 13.47 0.94 -3.77
CA ASN A 52 14.03 0.73 -5.11
C ASN A 52 13.09 -0.05 -6.05
N VAL A 53 12.07 -0.72 -5.50
CA VAL A 53 11.09 -1.51 -6.26
C VAL A 53 9.67 -0.95 -6.16
N LEU A 54 9.52 0.22 -5.52
CA LEU A 54 8.25 0.90 -5.44
C LEU A 54 8.04 1.77 -6.67
N THR A 55 6.84 1.69 -7.25
CA THR A 55 6.39 2.55 -8.34
C THR A 55 5.00 3.10 -8.02
N VAL A 56 4.56 4.08 -8.80
CA VAL A 56 3.21 4.66 -8.66
C VAL A 56 2.50 4.49 -10.00
N GLU A 57 1.37 3.79 -9.99
CA GLU A 57 0.54 3.59 -11.18
C GLU A 57 -0.91 3.96 -10.88
N GLN A 58 -1.49 4.80 -11.76
CA GLN A 58 -2.88 5.26 -11.64
C GLN A 58 -3.26 5.86 -10.27
N GLY A 59 -2.28 6.44 -9.57
CA GLY A 59 -2.46 7.01 -8.22
C GLY A 59 -2.42 5.98 -7.09
N CYS A 60 -2.04 4.74 -7.37
CA CYS A 60 -1.84 3.69 -6.38
C CYS A 60 -0.35 3.37 -6.22
N LEU A 61 0.07 3.06 -4.99
CA LEU A 61 1.42 2.58 -4.72
C LEU A 61 1.53 1.12 -5.14
N MET A 62 2.51 0.83 -5.98
CA MET A 62 2.83 -0.51 -6.46
C MET A 62 4.11 -1.00 -5.77
N PHE A 63 4.11 -2.28 -5.43
CA PHE A 63 5.29 -3.04 -5.03
C PHE A 63 5.60 -4.04 -6.13
N ALA A 64 6.63 -3.75 -6.93
CA ALA A 64 6.87 -4.46 -8.19
C ALA A 64 5.58 -4.52 -9.05
N ASP A 65 5.01 -5.71 -9.24
CA ASP A 65 3.80 -5.97 -10.04
C ASP A 65 2.51 -6.02 -9.22
N ARG A 66 2.57 -5.72 -7.91
CA ARG A 66 1.44 -5.86 -6.98
C ARG A 66 0.96 -4.52 -6.47
N VAL A 67 -0.34 -4.30 -6.48
CA VAL A 67 -0.93 -3.10 -5.87
C VAL A 67 -0.89 -3.20 -4.35
N THR A 68 -0.47 -2.12 -3.70
CA THR A 68 -0.52 -2.01 -2.24
C THR A 68 -1.96 -1.75 -1.81
N ILE A 69 -2.46 -2.55 -0.88
CA ILE A 69 -3.84 -2.45 -0.40
C ILE A 69 -3.91 -1.45 0.76
N PRO A 70 -4.75 -0.39 0.67
CA PRO A 70 -5.01 0.52 1.79
C PRO A 70 -5.55 -0.24 3.00
N GLN A 71 -5.22 0.23 4.19
CA GLN A 71 -5.53 -0.49 5.43
C GLN A 71 -7.04 -0.75 5.60
N THR A 72 -7.88 0.16 5.11
CA THR A 72 -9.34 0.07 5.14
C THR A 72 -9.90 -1.12 4.33
N PHE A 73 -9.12 -1.70 3.42
CA PHE A 73 -9.52 -2.84 2.60
C PHE A 73 -8.85 -4.15 2.97
N CYS A 74 -7.82 -4.15 3.83
CA CYS A 74 -7.11 -5.35 4.23
C CYS A 74 -8.05 -6.47 4.73
N LEU A 75 -9.00 -6.16 5.61
CA LEU A 75 -9.95 -7.15 6.13
C LEU A 75 -10.86 -7.72 5.03
N LYS A 76 -11.35 -6.86 4.13
CA LYS A 76 -12.23 -7.28 3.03
C LYS A 76 -11.49 -8.18 2.04
N VAL A 77 -10.26 -7.82 1.70
CA VAL A 77 -9.40 -8.62 0.81
C VAL A 77 -9.06 -9.96 1.46
N LEU A 78 -8.70 -9.96 2.76
CA LEU A 78 -8.39 -11.18 3.49
C LEU A 78 -9.59 -12.15 3.51
N GLN A 79 -10.79 -11.63 3.80
CA GLN A 79 -12.02 -12.44 3.78
C GLN A 79 -12.30 -13.02 2.40
N ALA A 80 -12.13 -12.23 1.34
CA ALA A 80 -12.30 -12.71 -0.03
C ALA A 80 -11.29 -13.82 -0.37
N CYS A 81 -10.02 -13.67 0.02
CA CYS A 81 -9.01 -14.71 -0.18
C CYS A 81 -9.35 -16.01 0.57
N ILE A 82 -9.81 -15.91 1.82
CA ILE A 82 -10.22 -17.08 2.61
C ILE A 82 -11.38 -17.81 1.93
N ALA A 83 -12.39 -17.09 1.46
CA ALA A 83 -13.54 -17.68 0.77
C ALA A 83 -13.11 -18.45 -0.50
N VAL A 84 -12.25 -17.85 -1.33
CA VAL A 84 -11.73 -18.50 -2.54
C VAL A 84 -10.92 -19.76 -2.20
N ILE A 85 -10.10 -19.71 -1.16
CA ILE A 85 -9.32 -20.88 -0.73
C ILE A 85 -10.23 -22.02 -0.25
N GLN A 86 -11.36 -21.71 0.40
CA GLN A 86 -12.33 -22.70 0.83
C GLN A 86 -13.05 -23.35 -0.36
N GLU A 87 -13.44 -22.56 -1.36
CA GLU A 87 -14.05 -23.07 -2.59
C GLU A 87 -13.09 -24.00 -3.37
N LEU A 88 -11.81 -23.67 -3.45
CA LEU A 88 -10.80 -24.50 -4.13
C LEU A 88 -10.46 -25.80 -3.39
N ARG A 89 -10.87 -25.93 -2.12
CA ARG A 89 -10.64 -27.13 -1.29
C ARG A 89 -11.86 -28.05 -1.22
N ALA A 90 -13.02 -27.60 -1.71
CA ALA A 90 -14.26 -28.38 -1.78
C ALA A 90 -14.33 -29.19 -3.08
#